data_AF-C1EAD1-F1
#
_entry.id   AF-C1EAD1-F1
#
_cell.length_a   1.000
_cell.length_b   1.000
_cell.length_c   1.000
_cell.angle_alpha   90.00
_cell.angle_beta   90.00
_cell.angle_gamma   90.00
#
_symmetry.space_group_name_H-M   'P 1'
#
loop_
_entity.id
_entity.type
_entity.pdbx_description
1 polymer ?
#
loop_
_entity_poly.entity_id
_entity_poly.type
_entity_poly.pdbx_seq_one_letter_code
_entity_poly.pdbx_strand_id
1 'polypeptide(L)'
;MTAASAAASSVLRVTPAPASRPRALVCPLRAVVAGKGSYPLPVEDDERTKRGGAAESAPPSFSRREIDDELSNRWIDLDPAGYYLISVDHNRGVIRAAHFLNVIDKEGRACDPMTGEVIPCDGSYKPAVHKTFSGRTAKELSVKILESEEGQGTVTMLVHANYLGREFQRAEACLVSGDKYVQD
;
A
#
# COMPACT_ATOMS: atom_id res chain seq x y z
N MET A 1 46.73 5.20 63.23
CA MET A 1 46.32 6.55 63.69
C MET A 1 46.88 7.51 62.67
N THR A 2 46.10 8.15 61.79
CA THR A 2 45.04 9.11 62.07
C THR A 2 44.06 9.16 60.90
N ALA A 3 42.77 9.26 61.22
CA ALA A 3 41.69 9.53 60.30
C ALA A 3 41.62 11.03 59.97
N ALA A 4 41.30 11.38 58.73
CA ALA A 4 40.72 12.66 58.32
C ALA A 4 39.89 12.36 57.06
N SER A 5 38.56 12.25 57.18
CA SER A 5 37.56 13.32 57.22
C SER A 5 37.12 13.73 55.82
N ALA A 6 35.81 13.54 55.61
CA ALA A 6 35.07 13.66 54.37
C ALA A 6 34.99 15.10 53.83
N ALA A 7 34.86 15.20 52.50
CA ALA A 7 34.10 16.27 51.85
C ALA A 7 33.37 15.67 50.64
N ALA A 8 32.12 15.25 50.86
CA ALA A 8 31.20 14.90 49.80
C ALA A 8 30.81 16.18 49.05
N SER A 9 31.38 16.39 47.85
CA SER A 9 30.91 17.44 46.96
C SER A 9 29.71 16.91 46.17
N SER A 10 28.53 17.22 46.69
CA SER A 10 27.23 17.01 46.07
C SER A 10 27.11 17.89 44.82
N VAL A 11 27.53 17.36 43.67
CA VAL A 11 27.14 17.91 42.37
C VAL A 11 25.75 17.36 42.07
N LEU A 12 24.72 18.19 42.29
CA LEU A 12 23.37 17.95 41.77
C LEU A 12 23.47 17.74 40.26
N ARG A 13 23.38 16.49 39.81
CA ARG A 13 23.06 16.21 38.41
C ARG A 13 21.56 16.44 38.26
N VAL A 14 21.24 17.59 37.70
CA VAL A 14 19.92 17.95 37.18
C VAL A 14 19.49 16.84 36.22
N THR A 15 18.53 16.04 36.64
CA THR A 15 17.83 15.09 35.77
C THR A 15 17.07 15.90 34.72
N PRO A 16 17.25 15.64 33.41
CA PRO A 16 16.41 16.29 32.41
C PRO A 16 14.97 15.84 32.63
N ALA A 17 14.06 16.82 32.67
CA ALA A 17 12.62 16.59 32.79
C ALA A 17 12.15 15.65 31.67
N PRO A 18 11.16 14.76 31.93
CA PRO A 18 10.62 13.90 30.90
C PRO A 18 10.03 14.77 29.79
N ALA A 19 10.48 14.54 28.55
CA ALA A 19 9.94 15.20 27.37
C ALA A 19 8.42 14.98 27.35
N SER A 20 7.68 16.05 27.62
CA SER A 20 6.23 16.06 27.54
C SER A 20 5.84 15.73 26.11
N ARG A 21 5.13 14.60 25.93
CA ARG A 21 4.57 14.17 24.65
C ARG A 21 3.85 15.36 23.98
N PRO A 22 4.05 15.61 22.68
CA PRO A 22 3.14 16.50 21.97
C PRO A 22 1.74 15.92 22.10
N ARG A 23 0.83 16.71 22.69
CA ARG A 23 -0.61 16.40 22.74
C ARG A 23 -1.04 16.04 21.32
N ALA A 24 -1.71 14.91 21.19
CA ALA A 24 -2.45 14.54 20.00
C ALA A 24 -3.26 15.76 19.54
N LEU A 25 -2.96 16.27 18.34
CA LEU A 25 -3.95 16.99 17.58
C LEU A 25 -5.00 15.97 17.19
N VAL A 26 -5.94 15.76 18.11
CA VAL A 26 -7.22 15.13 17.82
C VAL A 26 -7.88 16.07 16.82
N CYS A 27 -7.84 15.70 15.54
CA CYS A 27 -8.69 16.31 14.53
C CYS A 27 -10.14 16.10 15.02
N PRO A 28 -10.93 17.15 15.30
CA PRO A 28 -12.32 16.94 15.63
C PRO A 28 -13.03 16.71 14.30
N LEU A 29 -12.97 15.48 13.78
CA LEU A 29 -14.02 14.98 12.92
C LEU A 29 -15.26 14.86 13.81
N ARG A 30 -15.98 15.97 13.87
CA ARG A 30 -17.29 16.08 14.48
C ARG A 30 -18.13 14.97 13.88
N ALA A 31 -18.45 13.97 14.69
CA ALA A 31 -19.43 12.96 14.36
C ALA A 31 -20.76 13.68 14.06
N VAL A 32 -21.09 13.81 12.78
CA VAL A 32 -22.46 14.05 12.35
C VAL A 32 -23.03 12.66 12.08
N VAL A 33 -23.62 12.06 13.11
CA VAL A 33 -24.58 10.98 12.92
C VAL A 33 -25.98 11.57 13.07
N ALA A 34 -26.87 11.07 12.23
CA ALA A 34 -28.31 11.30 12.17
C ALA A 34 -28.78 12.53 11.37
N GLY A 35 -28.74 12.37 10.04
CA GLY A 35 -29.62 13.10 9.13
C GLY A 35 -29.57 12.40 7.78
N LYS A 36 -30.73 11.92 7.30
CA LYS A 36 -30.90 11.31 5.98
C LYS A 36 -30.32 12.25 4.91
N GLY A 37 -29.10 11.98 4.46
CA GLY A 37 -28.45 12.68 3.38
C GLY A 37 -27.95 11.64 2.40
N SER A 38 -28.83 11.21 1.50
CA SER A 38 -28.36 10.64 0.24
C SER A 38 -27.46 11.69 -0.39
N TYR A 39 -26.17 11.41 -0.60
CA TYR A 39 -25.40 12.17 -1.57
C TYR A 39 -26.13 11.98 -2.90
N PRO A 40 -26.81 12.99 -3.46
CA PRO A 40 -27.44 12.81 -4.75
C PRO A 40 -26.27 12.75 -5.74
N LEU A 41 -26.05 11.57 -6.33
CA LEU A 41 -25.33 11.52 -7.60
C LEU A 41 -26.13 12.42 -8.57
N PRO A 42 -25.48 13.26 -9.39
CA PRO A 42 -26.18 14.07 -10.37
C PRO A 42 -27.04 13.16 -11.24
N VAL A 43 -28.35 13.37 -11.20
CA VAL A 43 -29.29 12.82 -12.18
C VAL A 43 -29.13 13.68 -13.43
N GLU A 44 -28.49 13.12 -14.45
CA GLU A 44 -28.44 13.72 -15.79
C GLU A 44 -29.83 13.57 -16.42
N ASP A 45 -30.65 14.60 -16.29
CA ASP A 45 -31.84 14.80 -17.13
C ASP A 45 -31.81 16.26 -17.63
N ASP A 46 -31.17 16.49 -18.78
CA ASP A 46 -31.39 17.71 -19.55
C ASP A 46 -31.74 17.32 -20.99
N GLU A 47 -33.04 17.12 -21.22
CA GLU A 47 -33.61 17.04 -22.56
C GLU A 47 -33.40 18.38 -23.27
N ARG A 48 -32.37 18.47 -24.11
CA ARG A 48 -32.31 19.47 -25.18
C ARG A 48 -31.87 18.86 -26.51
N THR A 49 -32.85 18.35 -27.23
CA THR A 49 -32.68 17.83 -28.58
C THR A 49 -32.29 18.92 -29.60
N LYS A 50 -31.46 18.51 -30.57
CA LYS A 50 -31.24 19.07 -31.93
C LYS A 50 -30.09 20.07 -32.11
N ARG A 51 -28.91 19.56 -32.46
CA ARG A 51 -28.14 20.02 -33.65
C ARG A 51 -27.55 18.82 -34.38
N GLY A 52 -27.44 18.97 -35.70
CA GLY A 52 -27.30 17.91 -36.69
C GLY A 52 -26.05 17.03 -36.57
N GLY A 53 -26.22 15.79 -37.03
CA GLY A 53 -25.19 14.77 -37.04
C GLY A 53 -24.05 15.08 -38.01
N ALA A 54 -22.85 15.14 -37.47
CA ALA A 54 -21.81 14.27 -37.97
C ALA A 54 -21.86 13.03 -37.07
N ALA A 55 -21.99 11.84 -37.65
CA ALA A 55 -21.85 10.61 -36.90
C ALA A 55 -20.40 10.54 -36.40
N GLU A 56 -20.17 11.01 -35.18
CA GLU A 56 -18.95 10.71 -34.45
C GLU A 56 -18.91 9.20 -34.33
N SER A 57 -17.95 8.57 -35.01
CA SER A 57 -17.78 7.13 -34.99
C SER A 57 -17.68 6.71 -33.53
N ALA A 58 -18.65 5.91 -33.06
CA ALA A 58 -18.63 5.41 -31.70
C ALA A 58 -17.24 4.84 -31.40
N PRO A 59 -16.61 5.21 -30.27
CA PRO A 59 -15.30 4.69 -29.93
C PRO A 59 -15.37 3.15 -29.90
N PRO A 60 -14.28 2.46 -30.26
CA PRO A 60 -14.24 1.01 -30.20
C PRO A 60 -14.70 0.54 -28.81
N SER A 61 -15.72 -0.32 -28.78
CA SER A 61 -16.30 -0.80 -27.52
C SER A 61 -15.46 -1.95 -27.00
N PHE A 62 -14.38 -1.64 -26.29
CA PHE A 62 -13.65 -2.66 -25.53
C PHE A 62 -14.52 -3.15 -24.36
N SER A 63 -14.48 -4.46 -24.11
CA SER A 63 -15.00 -5.03 -22.86
C SER A 63 -14.15 -4.55 -21.67
N ARG A 64 -14.74 -4.55 -20.47
CA ARG A 64 -14.02 -4.16 -19.25
C ARG A 64 -12.74 -4.98 -19.04
N ARG A 65 -12.75 -6.25 -19.45
CA ARG A 65 -11.61 -7.15 -19.34
C ARG A 65 -10.50 -6.79 -20.31
N GLU A 66 -10.83 -6.48 -21.56
CA GLU A 66 -9.84 -6.05 -22.55
C GLU A 66 -9.13 -4.76 -22.12
N ILE A 67 -9.89 -3.80 -21.56
CA ILE A 67 -9.32 -2.57 -21.00
C ILE A 67 -8.36 -2.89 -19.83
N ASP A 68 -8.77 -3.77 -18.93
CA ASP A 68 -7.96 -4.16 -17.77
C ASP A 68 -6.67 -4.87 -18.21
N ASP A 69 -6.78 -5.87 -19.09
CA ASP A 69 -5.65 -6.63 -19.64
C ASP A 69 -4.66 -5.72 -20.41
N GLU A 70 -5.15 -4.74 -21.17
CA GLU A 70 -4.29 -3.75 -21.83
C GLU A 70 -3.55 -2.88 -20.82
N LEU A 71 -4.24 -2.38 -19.80
CA LEU A 71 -3.67 -1.50 -18.76
C LEU A 71 -2.72 -2.25 -17.80
N SER A 72 -2.84 -3.56 -17.63
CA SER A 72 -1.90 -4.37 -16.86
C SER A 72 -0.48 -4.37 -17.47
N ASN A 73 -0.34 -4.18 -18.79
CA ASN A 73 0.96 -4.16 -19.48
C ASN A 73 1.70 -2.81 -19.40
N ARG A 74 1.11 -1.79 -18.76
CA ARG A 74 1.72 -0.46 -18.69
C ARG A 74 2.98 -0.47 -17.82
N TRP A 75 3.90 0.42 -18.14
CA TRP A 75 5.09 0.66 -17.32
C TRP A 75 4.73 1.27 -15.96
N ILE A 76 5.39 0.78 -14.90
CA ILE A 76 5.45 1.40 -13.58
C ILE A 76 6.92 1.40 -13.17
N ASP A 77 7.43 2.53 -12.68
CA ASP A 77 8.74 2.56 -12.03
C ASP A 77 8.76 1.66 -10.80
N LEU A 78 9.94 1.29 -10.30
CA LEU A 78 10.07 0.46 -9.09
C LEU A 78 9.94 1.31 -7.82
N ASP A 79 9.28 0.78 -6.78
CA ASP A 79 9.25 1.42 -5.46
C ASP A 79 10.61 1.24 -4.78
N PRO A 80 11.28 2.31 -4.33
CA PRO A 80 12.51 2.21 -3.57
C PRO A 80 12.38 1.44 -2.23
N ALA A 81 11.15 1.31 -1.71
CA ALA A 81 10.89 0.52 -0.50
C ALA A 81 11.03 -0.98 -0.75
N GLY A 82 10.86 -1.43 -1.99
CA GLY A 82 10.79 -2.86 -2.31
C GLY A 82 9.66 -3.21 -3.26
N TYR A 83 9.32 -4.49 -3.28
CA TYR A 83 8.24 -5.03 -4.10
C TYR A 83 7.45 -6.10 -3.33
N TYR A 84 6.24 -6.39 -3.83
CA TYR A 84 5.35 -7.38 -3.24
C TYR A 84 5.13 -8.56 -4.18
N LEU A 85 5.12 -9.76 -3.60
CA LEU A 85 4.53 -10.93 -4.22
C LEU A 85 3.23 -11.28 -3.50
N ILE A 86 2.14 -11.36 -4.26
CA ILE A 86 0.80 -11.61 -3.75
C ILE A 86 0.39 -13.04 -4.10
N SER A 87 -0.30 -13.71 -3.19
CA SER A 87 -0.84 -15.04 -3.41
C SER A 87 -2.16 -15.22 -2.67
N VAL A 88 -2.99 -16.13 -3.18
CA VAL A 88 -4.27 -16.50 -2.57
C VAL A 88 -4.15 -17.90 -1.98
N ASP A 89 -4.47 -18.03 -0.70
CA ASP A 89 -4.52 -19.29 0.02
C ASP A 89 -5.98 -19.67 0.27
N HIS A 90 -6.56 -20.41 -0.69
CA HIS A 90 -7.95 -20.86 -0.66
C HIS A 90 -8.27 -21.76 0.54
N ASN A 91 -7.31 -22.59 0.98
CA ASN A 91 -7.51 -23.47 2.12
C ASN A 91 -7.67 -22.70 3.43
N ARG A 92 -6.94 -21.58 3.57
CA ARG A 92 -6.97 -20.73 4.76
C ARG A 92 -7.95 -19.57 4.64
N GLY A 93 -8.53 -19.32 3.47
CA GLY A 93 -9.43 -18.20 3.25
C GLY A 93 -8.73 -16.84 3.33
N VAL A 94 -7.47 -16.73 2.90
CA VAL A 94 -6.68 -15.49 3.04
C VAL A 94 -5.88 -15.14 1.79
N ILE A 95 -5.71 -13.83 1.58
CA ILE A 95 -4.73 -13.24 0.67
C ILE A 95 -3.44 -13.03 1.47
N ARG A 96 -2.30 -13.38 0.87
CA ARG A 96 -0.97 -13.17 1.44
C ARG A 96 -0.17 -12.21 0.57
N ALA A 97 0.49 -11.25 1.20
CA ALA A 97 1.37 -10.30 0.54
C ALA A 97 2.74 -10.35 1.22
N ALA A 98 3.75 -10.83 0.50
CA ALA A 98 5.14 -10.87 0.96
C ALA A 98 5.91 -9.69 0.37
N HIS A 99 6.50 -8.87 1.23
CA HIS A 99 7.33 -7.74 0.87
C HIS A 99 8.80 -8.15 0.83
N PHE A 100 9.52 -7.69 -0.19
CA PHE A 100 10.94 -7.91 -0.41
C PHE A 100 11.64 -6.58 -0.65
N LEU A 101 12.86 -6.45 -0.14
CA LEU A 101 13.69 -5.27 -0.38
C LEU A 101 14.35 -5.36 -1.76
N ASN A 102 14.61 -4.20 -2.36
CA ASN A 102 15.42 -4.06 -3.56
C ASN A 102 16.35 -2.84 -3.41
N VAL A 103 17.34 -2.77 -4.28
CA VAL A 103 18.06 -1.54 -4.60
C VAL A 103 17.87 -1.28 -6.08
N ILE A 104 17.59 -0.04 -6.46
CA ILE A 104 17.41 0.33 -7.86
C ILE A 104 18.76 0.82 -8.39
N ASP A 105 19.29 0.18 -9.43
CA ASP A 105 20.55 0.60 -10.04
C ASP A 105 20.38 1.83 -10.95
N LYS A 106 21.49 2.32 -11.53
CA LYS A 106 21.50 3.50 -12.40
C LYS A 106 20.75 3.27 -13.73
N GLU A 107 20.53 2.02 -14.11
CA GLU A 107 19.75 1.61 -15.26
C GLU A 107 18.25 1.41 -14.92
N GLY A 108 17.85 1.59 -13.66
CA GLY A 108 16.47 1.42 -13.21
C GLY A 108 16.06 -0.02 -12.94
N ARG A 109 17.02 -0.95 -12.77
CA ARG A 109 16.76 -2.37 -12.51
C ARG A 109 16.72 -2.65 -11.01
N ALA A 110 15.88 -3.60 -10.62
CA ALA A 110 15.83 -4.11 -9.26
C ALA A 110 17.04 -5.02 -9.01
N CYS A 111 17.82 -4.73 -7.99
CA CYS A 111 18.96 -5.51 -7.53
C CYS A 111 18.76 -6.01 -6.10
N ASP A 112 19.35 -7.15 -5.79
CA ASP A 112 19.44 -7.68 -4.42
C ASP A 112 20.26 -6.69 -3.56
N PRO A 113 19.72 -6.21 -2.42
CA PRO A 113 20.44 -5.26 -1.55
C PRO A 113 21.75 -5.77 -0.95
N MET A 114 21.91 -7.09 -0.81
CA MET A 114 23.06 -7.76 -0.23
C MET A 114 24.12 -8.08 -1.28
N THR A 115 23.74 -8.56 -2.46
CA THR A 115 24.70 -8.96 -3.50
C THR A 115 24.95 -7.87 -4.54
N GLY A 116 24.00 -6.95 -4.72
CA GLY A 116 24.01 -5.95 -5.79
C GLY A 116 23.70 -6.51 -7.17
N GLU A 117 23.41 -7.82 -7.28
CA GLU A 117 23.06 -8.47 -8.55
C GLU A 117 21.61 -8.17 -8.94
N VAL A 118 21.35 -8.10 -10.24
CA VAL A 118 20.01 -7.88 -10.77
C VAL A 118 19.10 -9.06 -10.42
N ILE A 119 17.91 -8.76 -9.91
CA ILE A 119 16.90 -9.75 -9.57
C ILE A 119 16.29 -10.32 -10.87
N PRO A 120 16.41 -11.63 -11.13
CA PRO A 120 15.85 -12.25 -12.32
C PRO A 120 14.33 -12.43 -12.22
N CYS A 121 13.64 -12.29 -13.35
CA CYS A 121 12.18 -12.44 -13.46
C CYS A 121 11.74 -13.89 -13.74
N ASP A 122 12.61 -14.90 -13.56
CA ASP A 122 12.34 -16.30 -13.89
C ASP A 122 11.89 -17.15 -12.69
N GLY A 123 11.81 -16.55 -11.50
CA GLY A 123 11.44 -17.21 -10.25
C GLY A 123 12.54 -18.08 -9.64
N SER A 124 13.76 -18.08 -10.20
CA SER A 124 14.92 -18.78 -9.63
C SER A 124 15.42 -18.12 -8.34
N TYR A 125 15.23 -16.81 -8.24
CA TYR A 125 15.65 -15.99 -7.12
C TYR A 125 14.73 -16.15 -5.90
N LYS A 126 15.35 -16.47 -4.75
CA LYS A 126 14.67 -16.75 -3.48
C LYS A 126 15.23 -15.87 -2.37
N PRO A 127 14.86 -14.57 -2.35
CA PRO A 127 15.33 -13.65 -1.34
C PRO A 127 14.72 -13.95 0.03
N ALA A 128 15.39 -13.44 1.07
CA ALA A 128 14.79 -13.37 2.39
C ALA A 128 13.59 -12.41 2.35
N VAL A 129 12.45 -12.88 2.85
CA VAL A 129 11.25 -12.05 2.98
C VAL A 129 11.51 -10.96 4.03
N HIS A 130 11.22 -9.71 3.70
CA HIS A 130 11.37 -8.59 4.64
C HIS A 130 10.19 -8.51 5.61
N LYS A 131 8.96 -8.51 5.08
CA LYS A 131 7.72 -8.52 5.88
C LYS A 131 6.66 -9.37 5.19
N THR A 132 5.76 -9.96 5.97
CA THR A 132 4.60 -10.71 5.44
C THR A 132 3.32 -10.18 6.04
N PHE A 133 2.33 -9.95 5.18
CA PHE A 133 0.99 -9.56 5.58
C PHE A 133 -0.01 -10.61 5.09
N SER A 134 -1.10 -10.77 5.84
CA SER A 134 -2.23 -11.57 5.39
C SER A 134 -3.54 -10.92 5.83
N GLY A 135 -4.57 -11.06 4.99
CA GLY A 135 -5.91 -10.56 5.28
C GLY A 135 -6.95 -11.36 4.51
N ARG A 136 -8.21 -11.25 4.94
CA ARG A 136 -9.35 -11.92 4.28
C ARG A 136 -9.98 -11.07 3.20
N THR A 137 -9.74 -9.76 3.23
CA THR A 137 -10.27 -8.77 2.30
C THR A 137 -9.16 -7.87 1.80
N ALA A 138 -9.38 -7.23 0.65
CA ALA A 138 -8.46 -6.23 0.14
C ALA A 138 -8.28 -5.07 1.13
N LYS A 139 -9.37 -4.64 1.75
CA LYS A 139 -9.38 -3.59 2.77
C LYS A 139 -8.53 -3.94 3.98
N GLU A 140 -8.60 -5.18 4.46
CA GLU A 140 -7.80 -5.63 5.61
C GLU A 140 -6.30 -5.53 5.30
N LEU A 141 -5.88 -5.94 4.11
CA LEU A 141 -4.49 -5.81 3.67
C LEU A 141 -4.07 -4.35 3.49
N SER A 142 -4.89 -3.53 2.83
CA SER A 142 -4.58 -2.11 2.63
C SER A 142 -4.40 -1.36 3.95
N VAL A 143 -5.25 -1.60 4.95
CA VAL A 143 -5.09 -0.97 6.27
C VAL A 143 -3.78 -1.41 6.94
N LYS A 144 -3.47 -2.72 6.91
CA LYS A 144 -2.23 -3.25 7.49
C LYS A 144 -0.99 -2.66 6.83
N ILE A 145 -0.98 -2.56 5.50
CA ILE A 145 0.19 -2.16 4.73
C ILE A 145 0.34 -0.63 4.64
N LEU A 146 -0.74 0.12 4.47
CA LEU A 146 -0.68 1.55 4.12
C LEU A 146 -1.06 2.48 5.28
N GLU A 147 -1.81 1.99 6.27
CA GLU A 147 -2.39 2.84 7.33
C GLU A 147 -1.87 2.51 8.73
N SER A 148 -1.17 1.38 8.90
CA SER A 148 -0.67 0.91 10.19
C SER A 148 0.86 1.01 10.31
N GLU A 149 1.35 1.04 11.55
CA GLU A 149 2.80 1.03 11.84
C GLU A 149 3.49 -0.24 11.31
N GLU A 150 2.76 -1.37 11.18
CA GLU A 150 3.30 -2.63 10.67
C GLU A 150 3.82 -2.50 9.23
N GLY A 151 3.07 -1.78 8.40
CA GLY A 151 3.37 -1.51 6.99
C GLY A 151 4.25 -0.27 6.77
N GLN A 152 4.63 0.44 7.83
CA GLN A 152 5.43 1.65 7.66
C GLN A 152 6.74 1.35 6.90
N GLY A 153 6.98 2.15 5.86
CA GLY A 153 8.19 2.09 5.04
C GLY A 153 8.24 0.97 4.00
N THR A 154 7.15 0.22 3.77
CA THR A 154 7.11 -0.84 2.75
C THR A 154 6.51 -0.39 1.41
N VAL A 155 5.95 0.83 1.37
CA VAL A 155 5.47 1.48 0.15
C VAL A 155 5.81 2.95 0.28
N THR A 156 6.54 3.51 -0.69
CA THR A 156 6.91 4.93 -0.69
C THR A 156 6.28 5.70 -1.85
N MET A 157 5.77 5.00 -2.87
CA MET A 157 5.16 5.60 -4.04
C MET A 157 3.64 5.42 -4.06
N LEU A 158 2.90 6.51 -4.28
CA LEU A 158 1.44 6.48 -4.39
C LEU A 158 0.95 5.59 -5.55
N VAL A 159 1.72 5.54 -6.64
CA VAL A 159 1.41 4.67 -7.79
C VAL A 159 1.45 3.20 -7.39
N HIS A 160 2.39 2.80 -6.52
CA HIS A 160 2.47 1.44 -5.98
C HIS A 160 1.36 1.16 -4.97
N ALA A 161 1.03 2.11 -4.10
CA ALA A 161 -0.13 1.97 -3.21
C ALA A 161 -1.43 1.72 -4.01
N ASN A 162 -1.63 2.45 -5.11
CA ASN A 162 -2.77 2.25 -6.00
C ASN A 162 -2.71 0.90 -6.74
N TYR A 163 -1.53 0.48 -7.21
CA TYR A 163 -1.32 -0.85 -7.80
C TYR A 163 -1.69 -1.96 -6.83
N LEU A 164 -1.18 -1.93 -5.59
CA LEU A 164 -1.50 -2.90 -4.55
C LEU A 164 -3.01 -2.95 -4.26
N GLY A 165 -3.68 -1.80 -4.23
CA GLY A 165 -5.13 -1.75 -4.05
C GLY A 165 -5.89 -2.55 -5.11
N ARG A 166 -5.51 -2.44 -6.39
CA ARG A 166 -6.13 -3.20 -7.49
C ARG A 166 -5.80 -4.70 -7.39
N GLU A 167 -4.55 -5.03 -7.11
CA GLU A 167 -4.13 -6.42 -6.93
C GLU A 167 -4.85 -7.10 -5.76
N PHE A 168 -5.01 -6.40 -4.65
CA PHE A 168 -5.74 -6.94 -3.50
C PHE A 168 -7.23 -7.12 -3.79
N GLN A 169 -7.86 -6.20 -4.53
CA GLN A 169 -9.25 -6.37 -4.97
C GLN A 169 -9.41 -7.57 -5.91
N ARG A 170 -8.48 -7.75 -6.85
CA ARG A 170 -8.45 -8.90 -7.75
C ARG A 170 -8.24 -10.21 -6.97
N ALA A 171 -7.27 -10.23 -6.06
CA ALA A 171 -7.00 -11.39 -5.20
C ALA A 171 -8.19 -11.74 -4.28
N GLU A 172 -8.89 -10.74 -3.74
CA GLU A 172 -10.12 -10.94 -2.96
C GLU A 172 -11.23 -11.54 -3.82
N ALA A 173 -11.43 -11.03 -5.04
CA ALA A 173 -12.41 -11.57 -5.97
C ALA A 173 -12.12 -13.04 -6.29
N CYS A 174 -10.86 -13.38 -6.60
CA CYS A 174 -10.44 -14.77 -6.81
C CYS A 174 -10.66 -15.64 -5.57
N LEU A 175 -10.32 -15.15 -4.38
CA LEU A 175 -10.53 -15.88 -3.13
C LEU A 175 -12.01 -16.22 -2.90
N VAL A 176 -12.92 -15.29 -3.23
CA VAL A 176 -14.37 -15.49 -3.09
C VAL A 176 -14.92 -16.44 -4.15
N SER A 177 -14.48 -16.31 -5.40
CA SER A 177 -14.96 -17.14 -6.51
C SER A 177 -14.34 -18.54 -6.54
N GLY A 178 -13.20 -18.73 -5.89
CA GLY A 178 -12.38 -19.94 -5.99
C GLY A 178 -11.48 -19.96 -7.24
N ASP A 179 -11.42 -18.87 -8.00
CA ASP A 179 -10.61 -18.78 -9.20
C ASP A 179 -9.10 -18.72 -8.89
N LYS A 180 -8.29 -19.05 -9.90
CA LYS A 180 -6.84 -18.88 -9.82
C LYS A 180 -6.50 -17.40 -9.92
N TYR A 181 -5.83 -16.87 -8.90
CA TYR A 181 -5.21 -15.56 -8.93
C TYR A 181 -3.89 -15.59 -9.70
N VAL A 182 -3.67 -14.58 -10.54
CA VAL A 182 -2.41 -14.26 -11.21
C VAL A 182 -2.18 -12.77 -10.99
N GLN A 183 -1.02 -12.43 -10.46
CA GLN A 183 -0.59 -11.04 -10.30
C GLN A 183 -0.22 -10.48 -11.68
N ASP A 184 -0.54 -9.20 -11.90
CA ASP A 184 -0.18 -8.44 -13.10
C ASP A 184 1.34 -8.40 -13.37
#